data_AF-A0AA96SZG5-F1
#
_entry.id   AF-A0AA96SZG5-F1
#
_cell.length_a   1.000
_cell.length_b   1.000
_cell.length_c   1.000
_cell.angle_alpha   90.00
_cell.angle_beta   90.00
_cell.angle_gamma   90.00
#
_symmetry.space_group_name_H-M   'P 1'
#
loop_
_entity.id
_entity.type
_entity.pdbx_description
1 polymer ?
#
loop_
_entity_poly.entity_id
_entity_poly.type
_entity_poly.pdbx_seq_one_letter_code
_entity_poly.pdbx_strand_id
1 'polypeptide(L)' 'MTGEKSRALVLGTTVFWKNDKNDFGTVIAKDWSSVTVKWDSRPSQTIMHNDMDSCTAA' A
#
# COMPACT_ATOMS: atom_id res chain seq x y z
N MET A 1 -6.52 6.00 -1.00
CA MET A 1 -5.63 6.38 -2.11
C MET A 1 -6.30 5.98 -3.42
N THR A 2 -6.28 6.82 -4.46
CA THR A 2 -6.88 6.44 -5.75
C THR A 2 -6.04 5.41 -6.49
N GLY A 3 -6.64 4.66 -7.42
CA GLY A 3 -5.93 3.67 -8.22
C GLY A 3 -4.78 4.25 -9.06
N GLU A 4 -4.89 5.49 -9.55
CA GLU A 4 -3.79 6.18 -10.25
C GLU A 4 -2.62 6.48 -9.31
N LYS A 5 -2.92 6.99 -8.10
CA LYS A 5 -1.90 7.23 -7.07
C LYS A 5 -1.23 5.93 -6.62
N SER A 6 -1.99 4.83 -6.54
CA SER A 6 -1.44 3.51 -6.24
C SER A 6 -0.48 3.01 -7.34
N ARG A 7 -0.81 3.22 -8.61
CA ARG A 7 0.08 2.88 -9.74
C ARG A 7 1.36 3.70 -9.76
N ALA A 8 1.32 4.92 -9.22
CA ALA A 8 2.48 5.79 -9.07
C ALA A 8 3.38 5.43 -7.87
N LEU A 9 2.97 4.50 -6.99
CA LEU A 9 3.81 4.06 -5.87
C LEU A 9 5.12 3.44 -6.38
N VAL A 10 6.16 3.62 -5.56
CA VAL A 10 7.49 3.04 -5.77
C VAL A 10 7.81 2.06 -4.64
N LEU A 11 8.74 1.15 -4.90
CA LEU A 11 9.22 0.25 -3.86
C LEU A 11 9.91 1.07 -2.75
N GLY A 12 9.69 0.67 -1.50
CA GLY A 12 10.16 1.42 -0.33
C GLY A 12 9.23 2.52 0.14
N THR A 13 8.16 2.86 -0.60
CA THR A 13 7.15 3.82 -0.09
C THR A 13 6.48 3.27 1.16
N THR A 14 6.47 4.07 2.23
CA THR A 14 5.69 3.80 3.43
C THR A 14 4.23 4.19 3.22
N VAL A 15 3.33 3.31 3.62
CA VAL A 15 1.89 3.51 3.55
C VAL A 15 1.24 3.12 4.87
N PHE A 16 0.03 3.60 5.11
CA PHE A 16 -0.80 3.21 6.25
C PHE A 16 -2.27 3.05 5.84
N TRP A 17 -3.02 2.22 6.56
CA TRP A 17 -4.40 1.86 6.19
C TRP A 17 -5.45 2.54 7.06
N LYS A 18 -6.62 2.85 6.49
CA LYS A 18 -7.79 3.47 7.18
C LYS A 18 -7.45 4.72 8.00
N ASN A 19 -6.41 5.45 7.58
CA ASN A 19 -5.88 6.58 8.32
C ASN A 19 -5.38 6.24 9.75
N ASP A 20 -5.12 4.97 10.03
CA ASP A 20 -4.53 4.49 11.27
C ASP A 20 -3.01 4.57 11.19
N LYS A 21 -2.42 5.51 11.95
CA LYS A 21 -0.97 5.70 12.02
C LYS A 21 -0.24 4.60 12.81
N ASN A 22 -0.91 3.55 13.24
CA ASN A 22 -0.27 2.37 13.81
C ASN A 22 -0.25 1.19 12.82
N ASP A 23 -0.97 1.28 11.70
CA ASP A 23 -1.04 0.24 10.67
C ASP A 23 -0.14 0.59 9.48
N PHE A 24 1.15 0.80 9.77
CA PHE A 24 2.17 1.10 8.76
C PHE A 24 2.65 -0.14 8.02
N GLY A 25 3.06 0.08 6.77
CA GLY A 25 3.76 -0.92 5.97
C GLY A 25 4.57 -0.29 4.85
N THR A 26 5.45 -1.09 4.26
CA THR A 26 6.32 -0.69 3.16
C THR A 26 5.95 -1.44 1.89
N VAL A 27 5.85 -0.73 0.76
CA VAL A 27 5.67 -1.35 -0.56
C VAL A 27 6.93 -2.13 -0.93
N ILE A 28 6.82 -3.45 -1.07
CA ILE A 28 7.95 -4.36 -1.39
C ILE A 28 7.87 -4.95 -2.80
N ALA A 29 6.71 -4.91 -3.44
CA ALA A 29 6.57 -5.26 -4.85
C ALA A 29 5.48 -4.41 -5.51
N LYS A 30 5.60 -4.22 -6.83
CA LYS A 30 4.56 -3.61 -7.66
C LYS A 30 4.43 -4.41 -8.96
N ASP A 31 3.21 -4.78 -9.25
CA ASP A 31 2.80 -5.41 -10.50
C ASP A 31 1.91 -4.44 -11.29
N TRP A 32 1.48 -4.87 -12.48
CA TRP A 32 0.59 -4.08 -13.33
C TRP A 32 -0.75 -3.72 -12.65
N SER A 33 -1.30 -4.63 -11.85
CA SER A 33 -2.63 -4.50 -11.24
C SER A 33 -2.61 -4.33 -9.72
N SER A 34 -1.46 -4.48 -9.07
CA SER A 34 -1.38 -4.58 -7.61
C SER A 34 -0.06 -4.08 -7.04
N VAL A 35 -0.06 -3.85 -5.74
CA VAL A 35 1.13 -3.68 -4.92
C VAL A 35 1.17 -4.74 -3.83
N THR A 36 2.37 -5.16 -3.43
CA THR A 36 2.55 -5.96 -2.22
C THR A 36 3.15 -5.09 -1.14
N VAL A 37 2.46 -5.02 0.00
CA VAL A 37 2.88 -4.25 1.17
C VAL A 37 3.32 -5.23 2.24
N LYS A 38 4.53 -5.04 2.77
CA LYS A 38 4.97 -5.65 4.02
C LYS A 38 4.50 -4.76 5.16
N TRP A 39 3.52 -5.21 5.91
CA TRP A 39 3.03 -4.48 7.07
C TRP A 39 3.92 -4.73 8.29
N ASP A 40 3.98 -3.76 9.18
CA ASP A 40 4.76 -3.87 10.42
C ASP A 40 4.02 -4.68 11.49
N SER A 41 2.68 -4.56 11.50
CA SER A 41 1.79 -5.17 12.49
C SER A 41 1.13 -6.47 12.03
N ARG A 42 1.22 -6.82 10.74
CA ARG A 42 0.52 -7.96 10.13
C ARG A 42 1.34 -8.60 8.98
N PRO A 43 0.96 -9.80 8.50
CA PRO A 43 1.62 -10.43 7.36
C PRO A 43 1.55 -9.57 6.10
N SER A 44 2.49 -9.78 5.17
CA SER A 44 2.48 -9.09 3.88
C SER A 44 1.19 -9.36 3.11
N GLN A 45 0.70 -8.35 2.39
CA GLN A 45 -0.54 -8.42 1.63
C GLN A 45 -0.36 -7.85 0.23
N THR A 46 -0.88 -8.56 -0.76
CA THR A 46 -1.04 -8.05 -2.13
C THR A 46 -2.40 -7.39 -2.26
N ILE A 47 -2.42 -6.15 -2.73
CA ILE A 47 -3.62 -5.30 -2.80
C ILE A 47 -3.75 -4.78 -4.21
N MET A 48 -4.92 -4.95 -4.82
CA MET A 48 -5.19 -4.42 -6.16
C MET A 48 -5.20 -2.90 -6.10
N HIS A 49 -4.73 -2.24 -7.16
CA HIS A 49 -4.70 -0.78 -7.21
C HIS A 49 -6.07 -0.14 -6.96
N ASN A 50 -7.14 -0.81 -7.39
CA ASN A 50 -8.51 -0.33 -7.22
C ASN A 50 -9.07 -0.59 -5.81
N ASP A 51 -8.40 -1.37 -4.97
CA ASP A 51 -8.80 -1.66 -3.58
C ASP A 51 -8.00 -0.83 -2.56
N MET A 52 -7.10 0.05 -3.03
CA MET A 52 -6.23 0.89 -2.20
C MET A 52 -6.93 2.16 -1.68
N ASP A 53 -8.25 2.27 -1.82
CA ASP A 53 -9.01 3.48 -1.46
C ASP A 53 -8.85 3.88 0.01
N SER A 54 -8.70 2.91 0.90
CA SER A 54 -8.44 3.13 2.34
C SER A 54 -6.96 3.34 2.68
N CYS A 55 -6.05 3.22 1.73
CA CYS A 55 -4.62 3.39 1.95
C CYS A 55 -4.19 4.85 1.82
N THR A 56 -3.16 5.27 2.55
CA THR A 56 -2.51 6.58 2.40
C THR A 56 -1.00 6.39 2.38
N ALA A 57 -0.29 7.08 1.49
CA ALA A 57 1.18 7.14 1.54
C ALA A 57 1.61 8.16 2.59
N ALA A 58 2.62 7.80 3.38
CA ALA A 58 3.20 8.64 4.43
C ALA A 58 4.17 9.69 3.86
#